data_AF-A0A9P4GB33-F1
#
_entry.id   AF-A0A9P4GB33-F1
#
_cell.length_a   1.000
_cell.length_b   1.000
_cell.length_c   1.000
_cell.angle_alpha   90.00
_cell.angle_beta   90.00
_cell.angle_gamma   90.00
#
_symmetry.space_group_name_H-M   'P 1'
#
loop_
_entity.id
_entity.type
_entity.pdbx_description
1 polymer ?
#
loop_
_entity_poly.entity_id
_entity_poly.type
_entity_poly.pdbx_seq_one_letter_code
_entity_poly.pdbx_strand_id
1 'polypeptide(L)' 'MSNGDKERAAAAQLVIDDEPDEWDKRIFSTGCADENTKLTDCYYEKKDWRACKMEMEIFRQCWQRHGNDKRTGTKDV' A
#
# COMPACT_ATOMS: atom_id res chain seq x y z
N MET A 1 -30.25 -7.74 20.28
CA MET A 1 -29.56 -7.29 19.06
C MET A 1 -30.44 -6.23 18.43
N SER A 2 -30.28 -4.97 18.82
CA SER A 2 -31.15 -3.89 18.33
C SER A 2 -30.71 -3.45 16.94
N ASN A 3 -31.67 -2.98 16.12
CA ASN A 3 -31.39 -2.45 14.78
C ASN A 3 -30.39 -1.27 14.81
N GLY A 4 -30.33 -0.51 15.92
CA GLY A 4 -29.38 0.59 16.09
C GLY A 4 -27.90 0.16 16.19
N ASP A 5 -27.62 -1.08 16.59
CA ASP A 5 -26.24 -1.59 16.62
C ASP A 5 -25.74 -1.91 15.19
N LYS A 6 -26.65 -2.36 14.31
CA LYS A 6 -26.36 -2.65 12.90
C LYS A 6 -26.11 -1.38 12.09
N GLU A 7 -26.88 -0.33 12.34
CA GLU A 7 -26.73 0.96 11.66
C GLU A 7 -25.40 1.65 12.03
N ARG A 8 -24.98 1.55 13.30
CA ARG A 8 -23.67 2.06 13.74
C ARG A 8 -22.50 1.27 13.16
N ALA A 9 -22.62 -0.05 13.05
CA ALA A 9 -21.60 -0.89 12.42
C ALA A 9 -21.47 -0.60 10.91
N ALA A 10 -22.60 -0.40 10.21
CA ALA A 10 -22.59 -0.03 8.79
C ALA A 10 -22.02 1.38 8.56
N ALA A 11 -22.35 2.35 9.42
CA ALA A 11 -21.75 3.68 9.37
C ALA A 11 -20.24 3.61 9.62
N ALA A 12 -19.79 2.86 10.63
CA ALA A 12 -18.36 2.67 10.89
C ALA A 12 -17.62 1.99 9.73
N GLN A 13 -18.27 1.03 9.05
CA GLN A 13 -17.71 0.38 7.86
C GLN A 13 -17.56 1.35 6.68
N LEU A 14 -18.46 2.32 6.53
CA LEU A 14 -18.41 3.36 5.49
C LEU A 14 -17.31 4.40 5.75
N VAL A 15 -16.97 4.71 7.02
CA VAL A 15 -15.87 5.65 7.33
C VAL A 15 -14.48 5.04 7.06
N ILE A 16 -14.36 3.71 7.01
CA ILE A 16 -13.09 3.03 6.68
C ILE A 16 -12.71 3.22 5.21
N ASP A 17 -13.67 3.50 4.33
CA ASP A 17 -13.45 3.60 2.87
C ASP A 17 -12.81 4.94 2.45
N ASP A 18 -13.01 6.00 3.24
CA ASP A 18 -12.54 7.36 2.91
C ASP A 18 -11.14 7.69 3.47
N GLU A 19 -10.57 6.86 4.37
CA GLU A 19 -9.21 7.06 4.89
C GLU A 19 -8.22 6.05 4.29
N PRO A 20 -7.04 6.49 3.79
CA PRO A 20 -6.00 5.55 3.37
C PRO A 20 -5.62 4.63 4.52
N ASP A 21 -5.46 3.34 4.26
CA ASP A 21 -5.04 2.42 5.31
C ASP A 21 -3.59 2.71 5.78
N GLU A 22 -3.15 2.04 6.84
CA GLU A 22 -1.80 2.26 7.38
C GLU A 22 -0.67 1.91 6.40
N TRP A 23 -0.93 1.05 5.42
CA TRP A 23 0.03 0.71 4.37
C TRP A 23 0.04 1.77 3.26
N ASP A 24 -1.12 2.24 2.83
CA ASP A 24 -1.28 3.33 1.86
C ASP A 24 -0.66 4.63 2.40
N LYS A 25 -0.91 4.99 3.66
CA LYS A 25 -0.23 6.13 4.30
C LYS A 25 1.29 6.00 4.23
N ARG A 26 1.81 4.79 4.44
CA ARG A 26 3.26 4.53 4.38
C ARG A 26 3.77 4.69 2.96
N ILE A 27 3.09 4.15 1.95
CA ILE A 27 3.56 4.28 0.57
C ILE A 27 3.47 5.72 0.07
N PHE A 28 2.40 6.46 0.38
CA PHE A 28 2.29 7.87 0.02
C PHE A 28 3.42 8.71 0.64
N SER A 29 3.83 8.40 1.88
CA SER A 29 4.96 9.09 2.54
C SER A 29 6.34 8.81 1.90
N THR A 30 6.45 7.85 0.97
CA THR A 30 7.72 7.51 0.29
C THR A 30 7.98 8.34 -0.96
N GLY A 31 6.94 8.95 -1.53
CA GLY A 31 7.00 9.59 -2.86
C GLY A 31 6.97 8.63 -4.05
N CYS A 32 6.79 7.31 -3.82
CA CYS A 32 6.82 6.27 -4.85
C CYS A 32 5.47 5.54 -5.01
N ALA A 33 4.37 6.23 -4.73
CA ALA A 33 3.04 5.63 -4.74
C ALA A 33 2.63 5.17 -6.16
N ASP A 34 2.91 5.98 -7.19
CA ASP A 34 2.56 5.66 -8.57
C ASP A 34 3.28 4.40 -9.07
N GLU A 35 4.58 4.26 -8.77
CA GLU A 35 5.36 3.07 -9.11
C GLU A 35 4.88 1.84 -8.33
N ASN A 36 4.49 2.02 -7.07
CA ASN A 36 3.94 0.94 -6.25
C ASN A 36 2.57 0.47 -6.77
N THR A 37 1.70 1.38 -7.20
CA THR A 37 0.41 1.04 -7.81
C THR A 37 0.63 0.20 -9.06
N LYS A 38 1.52 0.63 -9.97
CA LYS A 38 1.85 -0.15 -11.19
C LYS A 38 2.40 -1.55 -10.88
N LEU A 39 3.26 -1.67 -9.86
CA LEU A 39 3.78 -2.96 -9.42
C LEU A 39 2.69 -3.87 -8.85
N THR A 40 1.81 -3.30 -8.02
CA THR A 40 0.68 -4.02 -7.41
C THR A 40 -0.32 -4.46 -8.48
N ASP A 41 -0.62 -3.61 -9.45
CA ASP A 41 -1.49 -3.91 -10.58
C ASP A 41 -0.92 -5.05 -11.42
N CYS A 42 0.38 -5.02 -11.75
CA CYS A 42 1.03 -6.11 -12.46
C CYS A 42 0.90 -7.45 -11.71
N TYR A 43 1.13 -7.44 -10.39
CA TYR A 43 0.94 -8.65 -9.59
C TYR A 43 -0.53 -9.06 -9.55
N TYR A 44 -1.46 -8.12 -9.46
CA TYR A 44 -2.89 -8.43 -9.44
C TYR A 44 -3.33 -9.11 -10.73
N GLU A 45 -2.84 -8.66 -11.88
CA GLU A 45 -3.14 -9.25 -13.19
C GLU A 45 -2.48 -10.62 -13.38
N LYS A 46 -1.18 -10.72 -13.07
CA LYS A 46 -0.38 -11.92 -13.39
C LYS A 46 -0.37 -12.97 -12.28
N LYS A 47 -0.63 -12.56 -11.04
CA LYS A 47 -0.45 -13.33 -9.80
C LYS A 47 0.95 -13.93 -9.64
N ASP A 48 1.95 -13.37 -10.33
CA ASP A 48 3.35 -13.77 -10.26
C ASP A 48 4.27 -12.54 -10.31
N TRP A 49 4.94 -12.29 -9.19
CA TRP A 49 5.88 -11.19 -9.03
C TRP A 49 7.13 -11.32 -9.92
N ARG A 50 7.50 -12.54 -10.35
CA ARG A 50 8.62 -12.75 -11.30
C ARG A 50 8.34 -12.13 -12.66
N ALA A 51 7.07 -12.13 -13.06
CA ALA A 51 6.62 -11.54 -14.32
C ALA A 51 6.49 -10.01 -14.28
N CYS A 52 6.73 -9.38 -13.11
CA CYS A 52 6.67 -7.94 -12.87
C CYS A 52 8.05 -7.33 -12.61
N LYS A 53 9.09 -7.92 -13.17
CA LYS A 53 10.49 -7.52 -12.95
C LYS A 53 10.76 -6.06 -13.36
N MET A 54 10.08 -5.57 -14.40
CA MET A 54 10.24 -4.20 -14.88
C MET A 54 9.65 -3.21 -13.87
N GLU A 55 8.44 -3.47 -13.40
CA GLU A 55 7.73 -2.66 -12.41
C GLU A 55 8.49 -2.64 -11.08
N MET A 56 9.06 -3.78 -10.68
CA MET A 56 9.94 -3.87 -9.50
C MET A 56 11.17 -2.97 -9.63
N GLU A 57 11.83 -2.98 -10.79
CA GLU A 57 13.03 -2.18 -11.01
C GLU A 57 12.70 -0.68 -11.02
N ILE A 58 11.57 -0.30 -11.63
CA ILE A 58 11.07 1.08 -11.61
C ILE A 58 10.80 1.54 -10.17
N PHE A 59 10.08 0.71 -9.39
CA PHE A 59 9.80 1.01 -7.98
C PHE A 59 11.08 1.13 -7.16
N ARG A 60 12.04 0.21 -7.34
CA ARG A 60 13.35 0.24 -6.69
C ARG A 60 14.14 1.51 -7.01
N GLN A 61 14.12 1.96 -8.26
CA GLN A 61 14.79 3.21 -8.64
C GLN A 61 14.13 4.43 -8.01
N CYS A 62 12.80 4.48 -7.96
CA CYS A 62 12.11 5.53 -7.19
C CYS A 62 12.54 5.50 -5.72
N TRP A 63 12.53 4.31 -5.11
CA TRP A 63 12.89 4.10 -3.71
C TRP A 63 14.27 4.69 -3.37
N GLN A 64 15.26 4.41 -4.22
CA GLN A 64 16.63 4.93 -4.08
C GLN A 64 16.69 6.45 -4.26
N ARG A 65 16.03 7.01 -5.29
CA ARG A 65 16.02 8.47 -5.53
C ARG A 65 15.42 9.25 -4.36
N HIS A 66 14.42 8.68 -3.70
CA HIS A 66 13.78 9.28 -2.52
C HIS A 66 14.49 8.96 -1.20
N GLY A 67 15.61 8.24 -1.22
CA GLY A 67 16.41 7.94 -0.03
C GLY A 67 15.68 7.08 1.00
N ASN A 68 14.80 6.19 0.53
CA ASN A 68 13.94 5.38 1.37
C ASN A 68 14.65 4.15 1.99
N ASP A 69 15.92 3.90 1.68
CA ASP A 69 16.70 2.74 2.16
C ASP A 69 16.74 2.62 3.69
N LYS A 70 16.71 3.75 4.41
CA LYS A 70 16.65 3.78 5.89
C LYS A 70 15.32 3.23 6.45
N ARG A 71 14.28 3.12 5.64
CA ARG A 71 12.94 2.62 6.04
C ARG A 71 12.88 1.09 6.09
N THR A 72 13.85 0.39 5.48
CA THR A 72 13.93 -1.08 5.44
C THR A 72 14.93 -1.65 6.43
N GLY A 73 15.47 -0.84 7.34
CA GLY A 73 16.36 -1.33 8.39
C GLY A 73 15.62 -2.29 9.32
N THR A 74 16.19 -3.47 9.54
CA THR A 74 15.77 -4.39 10.61
C THR A 74 16.02 -3.70 11.95
N LYS A 75 15.03 -3.71 12.85
CA LYS A 75 15.25 -3.35 14.25
C LYS A 75 15.53 -4.63 15.01
N ASP A 76 16.74 -4.76 15.53
CA ASP A 76 17.06 -5.78 16.53
C ASP A 76 16.44 -5.32 17.87
N VAL A 77 15.20 -5.74 18.14
CA VAL A 77 14.51 -5.52 19.43
C VAL A 77 14.11 -6.84 20.05
#